data_AF-A0A1F9DIP7-F1
#
_entry.id   AF-A0A1F9DIP7-F1
#
_cell.length_a   1.000
_cell.length_b   1.000
_cell.length_c   1.000
_cell.angle_alpha   90.00
_cell.angle_beta   90.00
_cell.angle_gamma   90.00
#
_symmetry.space_group_name_H-M   'P 1'
#
loop_
_entity.id
_entity.type
_entity.pdbx_description
1 polymer ?
#
loop_
_entity_poly.entity_id
_entity_poly.type
_entity_poly.pdbx_seq_one_letter_code
_entity_poly.pdbx_strand_id
1 'polypeptide(L)'
;MKCFWPDLHGVSCGKKPGFKKLEKREQVMKKWRMIVLIGCLFVVPSLAQAQVDKLFERFFEREESRIRPEDLRVLQLEISPDPVRQGQRVVFRVTISNGSRNSGRVTLVLKDKDEIISEVRDAPLRPGDNQVNFPESSYRFSRSDHCFTVEADIQRTRSPIDASREFCAKRTNLGWTLSDKGIGPLYVEELEMYPDPAAPGQEIRFRIRLRNDGRPIRGHVRIQDRDQLVAQVENVSIPRGYTEFQIPHSRYIFQRFDTCFTVLVDFERTPYRVDALREFCAKPTGWTLRPQIGK
;
A
#
# COMPACT_ATOMS: atom_id res chain seq x y z
N MET A 1 -38.48 4.60 -30.73
CA MET A 1 -37.76 3.56 -31.50
C MET A 1 -38.08 2.21 -30.88
N LYS A 2 -38.63 1.29 -31.68
CA LYS A 2 -39.02 -0.08 -31.30
C LYS A 2 -37.87 -1.03 -31.65
N CYS A 3 -37.48 -1.90 -30.73
CA CYS A 3 -36.73 -3.15 -30.99
C CYS A 3 -37.51 -4.22 -30.20
N PHE A 4 -38.32 -5.11 -30.79
CA PHE A 4 -38.06 -6.22 -31.73
C PHE A 4 -37.14 -7.32 -31.15
N TRP A 5 -37.79 -8.47 -30.92
CA TRP A 5 -37.45 -9.81 -30.39
C TRP A 5 -36.30 -10.55 -31.13
N PRO A 6 -35.79 -11.76 -30.74
CA PRO A 6 -36.55 -12.88 -30.15
C PRO A 6 -35.87 -13.87 -29.15
N ASP A 7 -36.75 -14.70 -28.58
CA ASP A 7 -36.58 -15.98 -27.89
C ASP A 7 -35.73 -17.02 -28.64
N LEU A 8 -35.01 -17.85 -27.87
CA LEU A 8 -34.51 -19.15 -28.30
C LEU A 8 -34.90 -20.24 -27.29
N HIS A 9 -35.90 -21.03 -27.69
CA HIS A 9 -36.21 -22.35 -27.17
C HIS A 9 -35.09 -23.35 -27.52
N GLY A 10 -34.81 -24.29 -26.60
CA GLY A 10 -33.91 -25.42 -26.84
C GLY A 10 -34.21 -26.61 -25.92
N VAL A 11 -35.23 -27.38 -26.30
CA VAL A 11 -35.62 -28.68 -25.71
C VAL A 11 -34.61 -29.76 -26.10
N SER A 12 -34.19 -30.60 -25.14
CA SER A 12 -33.57 -31.91 -25.45
C SER A 12 -34.00 -32.99 -24.45
N CYS A 13 -34.95 -33.82 -24.89
CA CYS A 13 -35.33 -35.08 -24.24
C CYS A 13 -34.37 -36.20 -24.65
N GLY A 14 -33.60 -36.72 -23.68
CA GLY A 14 -32.70 -37.86 -23.85
C GLY A 14 -33.25 -39.15 -23.23
N LYS A 15 -33.62 -40.08 -24.12
CA LYS A 15 -34.05 -41.50 -23.99
C LYS A 15 -33.62 -42.29 -22.74
N LYS A 16 -34.60 -42.98 -22.13
CA LYS A 16 -34.42 -44.14 -21.24
C LYS A 16 -34.09 -45.41 -22.05
N PRO A 17 -33.04 -46.18 -21.71
CA PRO A 17 -32.85 -47.53 -22.23
C PRO A 17 -33.62 -48.57 -21.41
N GLY A 18 -34.17 -49.53 -22.15
CA GLY A 18 -35.15 -50.52 -21.73
C GLY A 18 -34.63 -51.65 -20.85
N PHE A 19 -35.54 -52.11 -20.00
CA PHE A 19 -35.50 -53.37 -19.28
C PHE A 19 -35.44 -54.55 -20.27
N LYS A 20 -34.40 -55.39 -20.16
CA LYS A 20 -34.41 -56.74 -20.69
C LYS A 20 -34.38 -57.75 -19.54
N LYS A 21 -35.52 -58.42 -19.40
CA LYS A 21 -35.76 -59.63 -18.61
C LYS A 21 -34.86 -60.74 -19.14
N LEU A 22 -33.95 -61.25 -18.32
CA LEU A 22 -33.16 -62.44 -18.62
C LEU A 22 -33.25 -63.40 -17.43
N GLU A 23 -34.29 -64.20 -17.53
CA GLU A 23 -34.57 -65.40 -16.76
C GLU A 23 -33.55 -66.49 -17.12
N LYS A 24 -33.29 -67.41 -16.18
CA LYS A 24 -32.55 -68.67 -16.33
C LYS A 24 -31.04 -68.63 -16.03
N ARG A 25 -30.67 -68.83 -14.75
CA ARG A 25 -29.42 -69.54 -14.33
C ARG A 25 -29.37 -69.85 -12.83
N GLU A 26 -30.38 -70.52 -12.31
CA GLU A 26 -30.26 -71.27 -11.05
C GLU A 26 -29.60 -72.62 -11.32
N GLN A 27 -28.26 -72.70 -11.15
CA GLN A 27 -27.55 -73.92 -10.70
C GLN A 27 -26.01 -73.78 -10.76
N VAL A 28 -25.45 -72.63 -11.16
CA VAL A 28 -23.98 -72.38 -11.15
C VAL A 28 -23.54 -71.49 -9.97
N MET A 29 -24.47 -71.08 -9.09
CA MET A 29 -24.21 -70.05 -8.08
C MET A 29 -23.46 -70.50 -6.81
N LYS A 30 -23.26 -71.81 -6.57
CA LYS A 30 -22.58 -72.25 -5.32
C LYS A 30 -21.05 -72.24 -5.38
N LYS A 31 -20.44 -72.52 -6.53
CA LYS A 31 -18.96 -72.49 -6.66
C LYS A 31 -18.40 -71.09 -6.95
N TRP A 32 -19.15 -70.24 -7.66
CA TRP A 32 -18.67 -68.89 -7.99
C TRP A 32 -18.74 -67.92 -6.81
N ARG A 33 -19.75 -68.06 -5.93
CA ARG A 33 -19.87 -67.24 -4.69
C ARG A 33 -18.67 -67.40 -3.74
N MET A 34 -18.05 -68.59 -3.70
CA MET A 34 -16.86 -68.85 -2.88
C MET A 34 -15.59 -68.18 -3.44
N ILE A 35 -15.43 -68.16 -4.77
CA ILE A 35 -14.27 -67.52 -5.43
C ILE A 35 -14.38 -65.98 -5.35
N VAL A 36 -15.59 -65.43 -5.45
CA VAL A 36 -15.83 -63.98 -5.30
C VAL A 36 -15.60 -63.51 -3.85
N LEU A 37 -16.00 -64.30 -2.84
CA LEU A 37 -15.78 -63.96 -1.43
C LEU A 37 -14.29 -63.93 -1.05
N ILE A 38 -13.48 -64.87 -1.56
CA ILE A 38 -12.04 -64.90 -1.29
C ILE A 38 -11.30 -63.80 -2.06
N GLY A 39 -11.71 -63.50 -3.29
CA GLY A 39 -11.15 -62.36 -4.05
C GLY A 39 -11.44 -60.99 -3.42
N CYS A 40 -12.64 -60.79 -2.85
CA CYS A 40 -12.97 -59.55 -2.15
C CYS A 40 -12.19 -59.36 -0.83
N LEU A 41 -11.77 -60.43 -0.15
CA LEU A 41 -11.02 -60.30 1.10
C LEU A 41 -9.55 -59.85 0.91
N PHE A 42 -8.95 -60.08 -0.26
CA PHE A 42 -7.54 -59.73 -0.52
C PHE A 42 -7.33 -58.52 -1.44
N VAL A 43 -8.33 -58.07 -2.20
CA VAL A 43 -8.22 -56.90 -3.11
C VAL A 43 -8.79 -55.61 -2.51
N VAL A 44 -9.66 -55.70 -1.50
CA VAL A 44 -10.30 -54.53 -0.88
C VAL A 44 -9.42 -53.75 0.12
N PRO A 45 -8.42 -54.34 0.83
CA PRO A 45 -7.61 -53.54 1.77
C PRO A 45 -6.68 -52.53 1.09
N SER A 46 -6.20 -52.81 -0.14
CA SER A 46 -5.22 -51.99 -0.85
C SER A 46 -5.82 -50.76 -1.56
N LEU A 47 -7.13 -50.72 -1.78
CA LEU A 47 -7.83 -49.52 -2.28
C LEU A 47 -8.36 -48.61 -1.16
N ALA A 48 -8.48 -49.13 0.07
CA ALA A 48 -8.95 -48.35 1.22
C ALA A 48 -7.87 -47.39 1.77
N GLN A 49 -6.59 -47.68 1.56
CA GLN A 49 -5.49 -46.83 2.06
C GLN A 49 -5.17 -45.63 1.14
N ALA A 50 -5.54 -45.68 -0.15
CA ALA A 50 -5.24 -44.60 -1.10
C ALA A 50 -6.19 -43.38 -1.01
N GLN A 51 -7.27 -43.46 -0.23
CA GLN A 51 -8.21 -42.34 -0.05
C GLN A 51 -8.08 -41.60 1.28
N VAL A 52 -7.32 -42.14 2.24
CA VAL A 52 -7.22 -41.54 3.57
C VAL A 52 -6.35 -40.29 3.56
N ASP A 53 -5.29 -40.24 2.73
CA ASP A 53 -4.41 -39.07 2.66
C ASP A 53 -5.10 -37.82 2.09
N LYS A 54 -6.01 -37.97 1.12
CA LYS A 54 -6.80 -36.84 0.59
C LYS A 54 -7.91 -36.36 1.51
N LEU A 55 -8.33 -37.19 2.47
CA LEU A 55 -9.39 -36.85 3.40
C LEU A 55 -8.83 -36.03 4.58
N PHE A 56 -7.60 -36.29 5.01
CA PHE A 56 -6.97 -35.53 6.08
C PHE A 56 -6.44 -34.15 5.65
N GLU A 57 -5.95 -33.96 4.43
CA GLU A 57 -5.64 -32.59 3.92
C GLU A 57 -6.87 -31.68 3.99
N ARG A 58 -8.06 -32.21 3.67
CA ARG A 58 -9.33 -31.47 3.73
C ARG A 58 -9.82 -31.17 5.15
N PHE A 59 -9.35 -31.93 6.14
CA PHE A 59 -9.69 -31.70 7.55
C PHE A 59 -8.74 -30.72 8.23
N PHE A 60 -7.45 -30.70 7.86
CA PHE A 60 -6.47 -29.76 8.41
C PHE A 60 -6.41 -28.39 7.71
N GLU A 61 -7.06 -28.23 6.55
CA GLU A 61 -7.38 -26.89 6.01
C GLU A 61 -8.43 -26.13 6.85
N ARG A 62 -9.14 -26.79 7.78
CA ARG A 62 -10.33 -26.19 8.42
C ARG A 62 -10.07 -25.41 9.69
N GLU A 63 -8.84 -25.37 10.17
CA GLU A 63 -8.39 -24.42 11.18
C GLU A 63 -7.48 -23.38 10.52
N GLU A 64 -7.89 -22.90 9.34
CA GLU A 64 -7.39 -21.67 8.74
C GLU A 64 -7.27 -20.63 9.85
N SER A 65 -6.02 -20.31 10.14
CA SER A 65 -5.58 -19.32 11.09
C SER A 65 -6.24 -17.97 10.75
N ARG A 66 -7.41 -17.70 11.34
CA ARG A 66 -8.28 -16.60 10.91
C ARG A 66 -7.72 -15.28 11.41
N ILE A 67 -7.52 -14.35 10.48
CA ILE A 67 -7.36 -12.94 10.80
C ILE A 67 -8.72 -12.43 11.27
N ARG A 68 -8.77 -11.76 12.44
CA ARG A 68 -10.00 -11.10 12.88
C ARG A 68 -9.98 -9.63 12.45
N PRO A 69 -11.15 -8.99 12.26
CA PRO A 69 -11.21 -7.57 11.94
C PRO A 69 -10.47 -6.70 12.97
N GLU A 70 -10.48 -7.08 14.25
CA GLU A 70 -9.84 -6.32 15.33
C GLU A 70 -8.30 -6.39 15.29
N ASP A 71 -7.74 -7.38 14.60
CA ASP A 71 -6.30 -7.53 14.40
C ASP A 71 -5.75 -6.60 13.31
N LEU A 72 -6.65 -6.02 12.48
CA LEU A 72 -6.28 -5.18 11.36
C LEU A 72 -6.33 -3.70 11.75
N ARG A 73 -5.32 -2.93 11.34
CA ARG A 73 -5.25 -1.47 11.51
C ARG A 73 -4.75 -0.81 10.26
N VAL A 74 -5.42 0.25 9.82
CA VAL A 74 -4.92 1.08 8.71
C VAL A 74 -3.87 2.02 9.27
N LEU A 75 -2.61 1.89 8.84
CA LEU A 75 -1.52 2.77 9.25
C LEU A 75 -1.48 4.04 8.41
N GLN A 76 -1.68 3.90 7.10
CA GLN A 76 -1.52 4.97 6.12
C GLN A 76 -2.36 4.70 4.88
N LEU A 77 -2.90 5.77 4.30
CA LEU A 77 -3.51 5.80 2.97
C LEU A 77 -2.78 6.86 2.15
N GLU A 78 -2.32 6.47 0.96
CA GLU A 78 -1.63 7.32 0.00
C GLU A 78 -2.44 7.40 -1.29
N ILE A 79 -2.40 8.55 -1.95
CA ILE A 79 -2.92 8.75 -3.31
C ILE A 79 -1.76 9.03 -4.25
N SER A 80 -1.88 8.57 -5.49
CA SER A 80 -0.96 8.92 -6.56
C SER A 80 -1.74 9.29 -7.82
N PRO A 81 -1.45 10.45 -8.45
CA PRO A 81 -0.49 11.46 -8.00
C PRO A 81 -1.01 12.29 -6.82
N ASP A 82 -0.11 12.86 -6.01
CA ASP A 82 -0.44 13.80 -4.93
C ASP A 82 0.35 15.10 -5.14
N PRO A 83 -0.29 16.26 -5.37
CA PRO A 83 -1.73 16.51 -5.38
C PRO A 83 -2.42 16.02 -6.66
N VAL A 84 -3.66 15.55 -6.52
CA VAL A 84 -4.52 15.11 -7.62
C VAL A 84 -5.16 16.33 -8.29
N ARG A 85 -5.05 16.47 -9.61
CA ARG A 85 -5.75 17.54 -10.34
C ARG A 85 -7.19 17.15 -10.67
N GLN A 86 -8.03 18.16 -10.94
CA GLN A 86 -9.43 17.91 -11.29
C GLN A 86 -9.53 17.06 -12.57
N GLY A 87 -10.35 16.02 -12.54
CA GLY A 87 -10.49 15.10 -13.67
C GLY A 87 -9.35 14.09 -13.85
N GLN A 88 -8.31 14.14 -13.01
CA GLN A 88 -7.18 13.20 -13.06
C GLN A 88 -7.56 11.85 -12.44
N ARG A 89 -7.00 10.76 -12.99
CA ARG A 89 -7.19 9.41 -12.41
C ARG A 89 -6.25 9.23 -11.23
N VAL A 90 -6.67 8.39 -10.30
CA VAL A 90 -5.95 8.19 -9.04
C VAL A 90 -5.75 6.72 -8.76
N VAL A 91 -4.59 6.43 -8.18
CA VAL A 91 -4.24 5.13 -7.62
C VAL A 91 -4.15 5.29 -6.12
N PHE A 92 -4.82 4.41 -5.38
CA PHE A 92 -4.76 4.39 -3.93
C PHE A 92 -3.84 3.27 -3.47
N ARG A 93 -3.06 3.56 -2.43
CA ARG A 93 -2.19 2.59 -1.77
C ARG A 93 -2.45 2.65 -0.28
N VAL A 94 -2.67 1.50 0.34
CA VAL A 94 -2.93 1.41 1.77
C VAL A 94 -1.85 0.58 2.44
N THR A 95 -1.40 1.03 3.61
CA THR A 95 -0.54 0.25 4.50
C THR A 95 -1.40 -0.24 5.67
N ILE A 96 -1.58 -1.56 5.77
CA ILE A 96 -2.38 -2.23 6.79
C ILE A 96 -1.45 -3.04 7.68
N SER A 97 -1.54 -2.82 8.99
CA SER A 97 -0.88 -3.65 9.99
C SER A 97 -1.81 -4.80 10.38
N ASN A 98 -1.31 -6.02 10.30
CA ASN A 98 -1.96 -7.23 10.80
C ASN A 98 -1.25 -7.65 12.09
N GLY A 99 -1.89 -7.38 13.23
CA GLY A 99 -1.39 -7.72 14.56
C GLY A 99 -1.53 -9.21 14.92
N SER A 100 -2.22 -10.00 14.10
CA SER A 100 -2.34 -11.44 14.33
C SER A 100 -1.04 -12.17 13.97
N ARG A 101 -0.85 -13.37 14.53
CA ARG A 101 0.25 -14.28 14.14
C ARG A 101 -0.02 -15.01 12.82
N ASN A 102 -1.18 -14.75 12.23
CA ASN A 102 -1.74 -15.52 11.15
C ASN A 102 -1.66 -14.73 9.84
N SER A 103 -1.39 -15.44 8.75
CA SER A 103 -1.55 -14.90 7.40
C SER A 103 -2.90 -15.32 6.85
N GLY A 104 -3.49 -14.50 5.97
CA GLY A 104 -4.78 -14.79 5.36
C GLY A 104 -5.03 -13.98 4.11
N ARG A 105 -6.14 -14.28 3.42
CA ARG A 105 -6.64 -13.49 2.30
C ARG A 105 -7.86 -12.71 2.76
N VAL A 106 -7.87 -11.42 2.48
CA VAL A 106 -9.01 -10.54 2.79
C VAL A 106 -9.39 -9.75 1.55
N THR A 107 -10.66 -9.36 1.44
CA THR A 107 -11.08 -8.39 0.44
C THR A 107 -11.08 -7.01 1.08
N LEU A 108 -10.41 -6.05 0.47
CA LEU A 108 -10.33 -4.67 0.95
C LEU A 108 -11.20 -3.77 0.09
N VAL A 109 -12.00 -2.93 0.74
CA VAL A 109 -12.91 -2.00 0.08
C VAL A 109 -12.57 -0.59 0.54
N LEU A 110 -12.29 0.29 -0.41
CA LEU A 110 -12.08 1.72 -0.16
C LEU A 110 -13.39 2.46 -0.45
N LYS A 111 -13.86 3.25 0.52
CA LYS A 111 -15.10 4.03 0.40
C LYS A 111 -14.85 5.52 0.60
N ASP A 112 -15.66 6.35 -0.03
CA ASP A 112 -15.86 7.77 0.34
C ASP A 112 -17.31 7.90 0.80
N LYS A 113 -17.50 8.08 2.11
CA LYS A 113 -18.80 7.94 2.78
C LYS A 113 -19.40 6.55 2.50
N ASP A 114 -20.47 6.50 1.71
CA ASP A 114 -21.19 5.27 1.36
C ASP A 114 -20.87 4.74 -0.04
N GLU A 115 -20.07 5.46 -0.82
CA GLU A 115 -19.70 5.07 -2.19
C GLU A 115 -18.44 4.22 -2.19
N ILE A 116 -18.52 3.02 -2.80
CA ILE A 116 -17.34 2.18 -3.01
C ILE A 116 -16.54 2.73 -4.19
N ILE A 117 -15.30 3.14 -3.91
CA ILE A 117 -14.40 3.73 -4.90
C ILE A 117 -13.57 2.65 -5.59
N SER A 118 -13.05 1.71 -4.82
CA SER A 118 -12.17 0.66 -5.32
C SER A 118 -12.19 -0.55 -4.41
N GLU A 119 -11.93 -1.72 -4.98
CA GLU A 119 -11.93 -3.01 -4.29
C GLU A 119 -10.68 -3.80 -4.69
N VAL A 120 -10.06 -4.49 -3.72
CA VAL A 120 -9.01 -5.50 -3.96
C VAL A 120 -9.48 -6.80 -3.35
N ARG A 121 -9.67 -7.82 -4.18
CA ARG A 121 -10.07 -9.16 -3.74
C ARG A 121 -8.87 -10.01 -3.39
N ASP A 122 -9.06 -10.89 -2.41
CA ASP A 122 -8.09 -11.93 -2.03
C ASP A 122 -6.68 -11.41 -1.74
N ALA A 123 -6.60 -10.19 -1.18
CA ALA A 123 -5.35 -9.53 -0.82
C ALA A 123 -4.63 -10.36 0.27
N PRO A 124 -3.40 -10.83 0.00
CA PRO A 124 -2.65 -11.60 0.99
C PRO A 124 -2.13 -10.66 2.08
N LEU A 125 -2.56 -10.86 3.32
CA LEU A 125 -2.04 -10.18 4.50
C LEU A 125 -1.18 -11.14 5.31
N ARG A 126 0.08 -10.76 5.53
CA ARG A 126 1.03 -11.43 6.42
C ARG A 126 1.03 -10.76 7.79
N PRO A 127 1.53 -11.40 8.86
CA PRO A 127 1.78 -10.71 10.13
C PRO A 127 2.67 -9.47 9.94
N GLY A 128 2.35 -8.38 10.63
CA GLY A 128 3.05 -7.09 10.50
C GLY A 128 2.45 -6.18 9.43
N ASP A 129 3.28 -5.33 8.84
CA ASP A 129 2.83 -4.28 7.92
C ASP A 129 2.78 -4.77 6.47
N ASN A 130 1.64 -4.53 5.81
CA ASN A 130 1.36 -4.97 4.46
C ASN A 130 0.99 -3.75 3.61
N GLN A 131 1.63 -3.62 2.46
CA GLN A 131 1.29 -2.59 1.48
C GLN A 131 0.41 -3.21 0.40
N VAL A 132 -0.78 -2.66 0.20
CA VAL A 132 -1.74 -3.12 -0.81
C VAL A 132 -2.06 -1.97 -1.76
N ASN A 133 -1.89 -2.23 -3.06
CA ASN A 133 -2.25 -1.29 -4.11
C ASN A 133 -3.67 -1.59 -4.60
N PHE A 134 -4.54 -0.59 -4.59
CA PHE A 134 -5.83 -0.68 -5.24
C PHE A 134 -5.66 -0.55 -6.75
N PRO A 135 -6.52 -1.20 -7.55
CA PRO A 135 -6.56 -0.96 -8.99
C PRO A 135 -6.89 0.51 -9.28
N GLU A 136 -6.51 0.98 -10.48
CA GLU A 136 -6.85 2.33 -10.92
C GLU A 136 -8.37 2.50 -10.93
N SER A 137 -8.87 3.50 -10.20
CA SER A 137 -10.32 3.76 -10.13
C SER A 137 -10.73 4.87 -11.10
N SER A 138 -11.98 4.82 -11.56
CA SER A 138 -12.58 5.91 -12.35
C SER A 138 -13.00 7.11 -11.49
N TYR A 139 -12.61 7.11 -10.21
CA TYR A 139 -13.01 8.09 -9.23
C TYR A 139 -12.49 9.48 -9.59
N ARG A 140 -13.35 10.49 -9.42
CA ARG A 140 -13.05 11.89 -9.75
C ARG A 140 -13.32 12.78 -8.55
N PHE A 141 -12.28 13.48 -8.12
CA PHE A 141 -12.42 14.55 -7.14
C PHE A 141 -13.28 15.69 -7.71
N SER A 142 -14.28 16.10 -6.95
CA SER A 142 -15.27 17.10 -7.38
C SER A 142 -15.65 18.07 -6.26
N ARG A 143 -15.57 17.66 -4.99
CA ARG A 143 -15.92 18.45 -3.81
C ARG A 143 -14.66 19.12 -3.23
N SER A 144 -14.82 20.03 -2.27
CA SER A 144 -13.67 20.61 -1.55
C SER A 144 -12.90 19.56 -0.76
N ASP A 145 -13.64 18.63 -0.14
CA ASP A 145 -13.11 17.65 0.79
C ASP A 145 -13.70 16.26 0.49
N HIS A 146 -12.88 15.24 0.69
CA HIS A 146 -13.21 13.84 0.45
C HIS A 146 -12.60 12.99 1.57
N CYS A 147 -13.41 12.24 2.31
CA CYS A 147 -12.94 11.44 3.43
C CYS A 147 -13.12 9.97 3.11
N PHE A 148 -12.03 9.23 3.19
CA PHE A 148 -11.97 7.83 2.81
C PHE A 148 -11.94 6.93 4.03
N THR A 149 -12.66 5.82 3.95
CA THR A 149 -12.63 4.72 4.93
C THR A 149 -12.23 3.44 4.24
N VAL A 150 -11.55 2.56 4.98
CA VAL A 150 -11.14 1.24 4.49
C VAL A 150 -11.89 0.17 5.27
N GLU A 151 -12.64 -0.67 4.58
CA GLU A 151 -13.34 -1.81 5.14
C GLU A 151 -12.63 -3.11 4.73
N ALA A 152 -12.57 -4.08 5.64
CA ALA A 152 -12.17 -5.45 5.33
C ALA A 152 -13.42 -6.32 5.25
N ASP A 153 -13.54 -7.09 4.18
CA ASP A 153 -14.46 -8.20 4.08
C ASP A 153 -13.69 -9.50 4.38
N ILE A 154 -13.96 -10.04 5.56
CA ILE A 154 -13.39 -11.30 6.05
C ILE A 154 -14.53 -12.32 6.09
N GLN A 155 -14.42 -13.38 5.28
CA GLN A 155 -15.42 -14.45 5.22
C GLN A 155 -16.84 -13.96 4.92
N ARG A 156 -17.00 -12.97 4.03
CA ARG A 156 -18.29 -12.34 3.66
C ARG A 156 -18.91 -11.46 4.75
N THR A 157 -18.14 -11.13 5.78
CA THR A 157 -18.53 -10.18 6.81
C THR A 157 -17.71 -8.91 6.61
N ARG A 158 -18.38 -7.85 6.14
CA ARG A 158 -17.76 -6.53 6.00
C ARG A 158 -17.65 -5.87 7.37
N SER A 159 -16.47 -5.42 7.71
CA SER A 159 -16.21 -4.70 8.96
C SER A 159 -15.22 -3.57 8.69
N PRO A 160 -15.48 -2.35 9.22
CA PRO A 160 -14.54 -1.26 9.10
C PRO A 160 -13.22 -1.62 9.79
N ILE A 161 -12.10 -1.39 9.09
CA ILE A 161 -10.77 -1.51 9.69
C ILE A 161 -10.52 -0.19 10.39
N ASP A 162 -10.48 -0.20 11.72
CA ASP A 162 -10.36 1.00 12.53
C ASP A 162 -11.52 1.99 12.28
N ALA A 163 -12.69 1.68 12.84
CA ALA A 163 -13.93 2.45 12.68
C ALA A 163 -13.83 3.94 13.06
N SER A 164 -12.74 4.35 13.73
CA SER A 164 -12.51 5.74 14.12
C SER A 164 -11.65 6.53 13.12
N ARG A 165 -11.02 5.86 12.15
CA ARG A 165 -9.98 6.48 11.31
C ARG A 165 -10.46 6.73 9.89
N GLU A 166 -10.76 7.99 9.62
CA GLU A 166 -11.00 8.51 8.27
C GLU A 166 -9.72 9.18 7.73
N PHE A 167 -9.53 9.11 6.41
CA PHE A 167 -8.44 9.77 5.71
C PHE A 167 -9.03 10.84 4.79
N CYS A 168 -8.91 12.12 5.14
CA CYS A 168 -9.52 13.21 4.43
C CYS A 168 -8.54 13.89 3.48
N ALA A 169 -8.85 13.84 2.18
CA ALA A 169 -8.22 14.65 1.17
C ALA A 169 -8.86 16.04 1.11
N LYS A 170 -8.02 17.07 1.13
CA LYS A 170 -8.45 18.48 1.06
C LYS A 170 -7.98 19.16 -0.21
N ARG A 171 -8.80 20.06 -0.73
CA ARG A 171 -8.46 20.87 -1.90
C ARG A 171 -7.42 21.95 -1.54
N THR A 172 -6.38 22.02 -2.35
CA THR A 172 -5.31 23.02 -2.35
C THR A 172 -5.30 23.76 -3.69
N ASN A 173 -4.43 24.77 -3.83
CA ASN A 173 -4.24 25.49 -5.10
C ASN A 173 -3.71 24.58 -6.23
N LEU A 174 -3.07 23.47 -5.89
CA LEU A 174 -2.47 22.53 -6.86
C LEU A 174 -3.37 21.32 -7.16
N GLY A 175 -4.37 21.03 -6.32
CA GLY A 175 -5.20 19.83 -6.40
C GLY A 175 -5.64 19.31 -5.04
N TRP A 176 -6.11 18.06 -4.97
CA TRP A 176 -6.46 17.40 -3.71
C TRP A 176 -5.29 16.60 -3.15
N THR A 177 -5.05 16.70 -1.85
CA THR A 177 -4.01 15.94 -1.16
C THR A 177 -4.59 15.20 0.04
N LEU A 178 -4.20 13.92 0.20
CA LEU A 178 -4.62 13.03 1.30
C LEU A 178 -3.86 13.28 2.60
N SER A 179 -2.98 14.29 2.65
CA SER A 179 -2.08 14.53 3.76
C SER A 179 -2.82 14.94 5.05
N ASP A 180 -3.47 14.00 5.72
CA ASP A 180 -3.92 14.15 7.11
C ASP A 180 -2.74 14.21 8.07
N LYS A 181 -1.57 13.69 7.66
CA LYS A 181 -0.29 13.99 8.33
C LYS A 181 0.19 15.43 8.12
N GLY A 182 -0.52 16.25 7.35
CA GLY A 182 -0.45 17.70 7.43
C GLY A 182 0.88 18.34 7.02
N ILE A 183 1.90 17.59 6.64
CA ILE A 183 3.08 18.11 5.95
C ILE A 183 2.62 18.40 4.53
N GLY A 184 1.83 19.46 4.36
CA GLY A 184 1.62 20.02 3.03
C GLY A 184 2.97 20.36 2.40
N PRO A 185 2.99 20.73 1.12
CA PRO A 185 4.24 20.78 0.39
C PRO A 185 5.21 21.75 1.07
N LEU A 186 6.40 21.23 1.32
CA LEU A 186 7.49 21.92 1.99
C LEU A 186 8.56 22.20 0.93
N TYR A 187 8.96 23.46 0.83
CA TYR A 187 9.92 23.93 -0.16
C TYR A 187 11.13 24.54 0.51
N VAL A 188 12.30 24.38 -0.10
CA VAL A 188 13.50 25.14 0.22
C VAL A 188 13.55 26.35 -0.71
N GLU A 189 13.15 27.51 -0.20
CA GLU A 189 13.17 28.75 -0.97
C GLU A 189 14.59 29.24 -1.16
N GLU A 190 15.38 29.15 -0.09
CA GLU A 190 16.72 29.71 -0.03
C GLU A 190 17.60 28.88 0.91
N LEU A 191 18.83 28.63 0.47
CA LEU A 191 19.91 28.10 1.28
C LEU A 191 21.07 29.08 1.11
N GLU A 192 21.58 29.63 2.20
CA GLU A 192 22.76 30.48 2.23
C GLU A 192 23.85 29.81 3.06
N MET A 193 25.10 30.00 2.65
CA MET A 193 26.27 29.53 3.38
C MET A 193 27.09 30.73 3.84
N TYR A 194 27.66 30.67 5.04
CA TYR A 194 28.58 31.69 5.53
C TYR A 194 29.82 31.06 6.18
N PRO A 195 31.03 31.58 5.90
CA PRO A 195 31.30 32.60 4.88
C PRO A 195 31.10 32.04 3.47
N ASP A 196 30.76 32.94 2.54
CA ASP A 196 30.72 32.66 1.11
C ASP A 196 31.51 33.79 0.42
N PRO A 197 32.70 33.51 -0.16
CA PRO A 197 33.32 32.19 -0.34
C PRO A 197 33.83 31.54 0.97
N ALA A 198 33.76 30.21 1.07
CA ALA A 198 34.33 29.43 2.18
C ALA A 198 35.73 28.92 1.82
N ALA A 199 36.66 28.86 2.79
CA ALA A 199 37.95 28.21 2.62
C ALA A 199 37.92 26.74 3.12
N PRO A 200 38.73 25.83 2.55
CA PRO A 200 38.87 24.47 3.08
C PRO A 200 39.27 24.47 4.56
N GLY A 201 38.55 23.69 5.38
CA GLY A 201 38.77 23.60 6.82
C GLY A 201 38.23 24.77 7.65
N GLN A 202 37.59 25.75 7.01
CA GLN A 202 36.90 26.84 7.70
C GLN A 202 35.57 26.35 8.31
N GLU A 203 35.21 26.89 9.47
CA GLU A 203 33.89 26.65 10.04
C GLU A 203 32.83 27.36 9.21
N ILE A 204 31.82 26.59 8.76
CA ILE A 204 30.71 27.11 7.97
C ILE A 204 29.42 27.03 8.77
N ARG A 205 28.54 28.01 8.53
CA ARG A 205 27.15 28.02 9.02
C ARG A 205 26.20 28.11 7.83
N PHE A 206 25.03 27.51 7.99
CA PHE A 206 23.98 27.55 6.98
C PHE A 206 22.77 28.32 7.49
N ARG A 207 22.14 29.06 6.59
CA ARG A 207 20.86 29.72 6.81
C ARG A 207 19.88 29.18 5.79
N ILE A 208 18.77 28.60 6.26
CA ILE A 208 17.77 27.97 5.42
C ILE A 208 16.46 28.73 5.55
N ARG A 209 15.84 29.09 4.43
CA ARG A 209 14.47 29.60 4.35
C ARG A 209 13.56 28.53 3.78
N LEU A 210 12.68 28.00 4.62
CA LEU A 210 11.68 27.01 4.25
C LEU A 210 10.33 27.67 4.02
N ARG A 211 9.56 27.20 3.02
CA ARG A 211 8.14 27.52 2.85
C ARG A 211 7.30 26.28 3.12
N ASN A 212 6.48 26.33 4.15
CA ASN A 212 5.53 25.28 4.50
C ASN A 212 4.12 25.72 4.09
N ASP A 213 3.61 25.17 3.00
CA ASP A 213 2.22 25.45 2.57
C ASP A 213 1.20 24.55 3.29
N GLY A 214 1.67 23.64 4.14
CA GLY A 214 0.89 22.70 4.92
C GLY A 214 0.45 23.19 6.31
N ARG A 215 0.19 22.22 7.19
CA ARG A 215 -0.05 22.46 8.61
C ARG A 215 1.30 22.71 9.31
N PRO A 216 1.30 23.37 10.48
CA PRO A 216 2.48 23.43 11.32
C PRO A 216 2.98 22.03 11.68
N ILE A 217 4.28 21.81 11.54
CA ILE A 217 4.94 20.52 11.74
C ILE A 217 6.13 20.67 12.69
N ARG A 218 6.50 19.57 13.35
CA ARG A 218 7.68 19.49 14.22
C ARG A 218 8.60 18.39 13.72
N GLY A 219 9.88 18.70 13.56
CA GLY A 219 10.83 17.76 12.97
C GLY A 219 12.28 18.14 13.16
N HIS A 220 13.16 17.48 12.41
CA HIS A 220 14.58 17.77 12.35
C HIS A 220 14.93 18.24 10.95
N VAL A 221 15.64 19.36 10.82
CA VAL A 221 16.12 19.85 9.52
C VAL A 221 17.58 19.41 9.38
N ARG A 222 17.91 18.70 8.31
CA ARG A 222 19.24 18.13 8.05
C ARG A 222 19.75 18.67 6.72
N ILE A 223 21.02 19.06 6.67
CA ILE A 223 21.75 19.31 5.43
C ILE A 223 22.68 18.14 5.20
N GLN A 224 22.59 17.54 4.01
CA GLN A 224 23.45 16.43 3.60
C GLN A 224 24.24 16.78 2.35
N ASP A 225 25.47 16.32 2.27
CA ASP A 225 26.26 16.22 1.03
C ASP A 225 26.38 14.74 0.68
N ARG A 226 25.63 14.30 -0.34
CA ARG A 226 25.42 12.88 -0.67
C ARG A 226 24.94 12.10 0.57
N ASP A 227 25.81 11.28 1.16
CA ASP A 227 25.52 10.44 2.32
C ASP A 227 26.08 11.01 3.64
N GLN A 228 26.79 12.14 3.57
CA GLN A 228 27.38 12.78 4.74
C GLN A 228 26.43 13.83 5.34
N LEU A 229 26.08 13.67 6.61
CA LEU A 229 25.41 14.72 7.36
C LEU A 229 26.37 15.88 7.61
N VAL A 230 26.05 17.04 7.04
CA VAL A 230 26.86 18.26 7.15
C VAL A 230 26.48 19.02 8.42
N ALA A 231 25.17 19.27 8.58
CA ALA A 231 24.65 20.04 9.69
C ALA A 231 23.19 19.68 9.97
N GLN A 232 22.73 19.87 11.21
CA GLN A 232 21.37 19.53 11.62
C GLN A 232 20.86 20.49 12.69
N VAL A 233 19.54 20.77 12.65
CA VAL A 233 18.80 21.38 13.76
C VAL A 233 17.69 20.43 14.19
N GLU A 234 17.61 20.18 15.50
CA GLU A 234 16.67 19.22 16.06
C GLU A 234 15.44 19.89 16.65
N ASN A 235 14.32 19.16 16.64
CA ASN A 235 13.08 19.53 17.32
C ASN A 235 12.56 20.93 16.95
N VAL A 236 12.70 21.31 15.68
CA VAL A 236 12.25 22.62 15.20
C VAL A 236 10.76 22.59 14.91
N SER A 237 10.07 23.68 15.23
CA SER A 237 8.71 23.93 14.76
C SER A 237 8.77 24.68 13.44
N ILE A 238 8.14 24.12 12.40
CA ILE A 238 8.00 24.73 11.09
C ILE A 238 6.52 25.14 10.95
N PRO A 239 6.14 26.37 11.34
CA PRO A 239 4.79 26.87 11.15
C PRO A 239 4.43 26.94 9.66
N ARG A 240 3.14 27.17 9.37
CA ARG A 240 2.68 27.47 8.01
C ARG A 240 3.28 28.80 7.54
N GLY A 241 3.67 28.88 6.28
CA GLY A 241 4.29 30.06 5.66
C GLY A 241 5.81 29.93 5.60
N TYR A 242 6.52 31.05 5.70
CA TYR A 242 7.98 31.08 5.64
C TYR A 242 8.58 30.96 7.02
N THR A 243 9.62 30.14 7.16
CA THR A 243 10.39 30.02 8.40
C THR A 243 11.86 29.96 8.06
N GLU A 244 12.66 30.62 8.89
CA GLU A 244 14.09 30.71 8.71
C GLU A 244 14.82 30.01 9.86
N PHE A 245 15.80 29.20 9.51
CA PHE A 245 16.62 28.45 10.43
C PHE A 245 18.09 28.82 10.25
N GLN A 246 18.74 29.20 11.34
CA GLN A 246 20.20 29.29 11.41
C GLN A 246 20.73 27.99 12.00
N ILE A 247 21.47 27.23 11.22
CA ILE A 247 22.06 25.98 11.66
C ILE A 247 23.39 26.30 12.36
N PRO A 248 23.66 25.72 13.54
CA PRO A 248 24.90 25.95 14.27
C PRO A 248 26.12 25.60 13.42
N HIS A 249 27.25 26.22 13.76
CA HIS A 249 28.52 26.04 13.05
C HIS A 249 28.89 24.55 12.97
N SER A 250 29.23 24.11 11.77
CA SER A 250 29.72 22.76 11.52
C SER A 250 31.13 22.85 10.94
N ARG A 251 32.02 21.97 11.43
CA ARG A 251 33.34 21.76 10.82
C ARG A 251 33.16 20.81 9.63
N TYR A 252 32.72 21.35 8.51
CA TYR A 252 32.62 20.61 7.28
C TYR A 252 33.88 20.83 6.43
N ILE A 253 34.55 19.74 6.09
CA ILE A 253 35.74 19.76 5.25
C ILE A 253 35.30 19.43 3.83
N PHE A 254 35.41 20.38 2.92
CA PHE A 254 35.17 20.15 1.49
C PHE A 254 36.16 19.11 0.96
N GLN A 255 35.69 17.89 0.73
CA GLN A 255 36.53 16.79 0.22
C GLN A 255 36.61 16.77 -1.32
N ARG A 256 35.64 17.40 -2.01
CA ARG A 256 35.44 17.25 -3.46
C ARG A 256 35.05 18.57 -4.09
N PHE A 257 35.53 18.84 -5.31
CA PHE A 257 35.29 20.08 -6.06
C PHE A 257 33.82 20.32 -6.46
N ASP A 258 32.95 19.32 -6.32
CA ASP A 258 31.55 19.27 -6.72
C ASP A 258 30.62 18.92 -5.55
N THR A 259 30.73 19.65 -4.44
CA THR A 259 29.84 19.47 -3.28
C THR A 259 28.45 20.03 -3.58
N CYS A 260 27.42 19.19 -3.45
CA CYS A 260 26.02 19.59 -3.60
C CYS A 260 25.25 19.23 -2.34
N PHE A 261 24.59 20.23 -1.77
CA PHE A 261 23.83 20.08 -0.53
C PHE A 261 22.37 19.76 -0.83
N THR A 262 21.83 18.79 -0.11
CA THR A 262 20.42 18.42 -0.06
C THR A 262 19.87 18.75 1.32
N VAL A 263 18.70 19.41 1.36
CA VAL A 263 18.00 19.66 2.62
C VAL A 263 16.92 18.59 2.81
N LEU A 264 17.00 17.89 3.94
CA LEU A 264 15.99 16.93 4.38
C LEU A 264 15.27 17.49 5.59
N VAL A 265 13.98 17.17 5.70
CA VAL A 265 13.23 17.43 6.92
C VAL A 265 12.55 16.17 7.39
N ASP A 266 12.93 15.74 8.59
CA ASP A 266 12.47 14.51 9.18
C ASP A 266 11.33 14.78 10.13
N PHE A 267 10.15 14.24 9.83
CA PHE A 267 8.96 14.37 10.66
C PHE A 267 8.61 13.00 11.23
N GLU A 268 8.43 12.92 12.56
CA GLU A 268 8.06 11.66 13.23
C GLU A 268 9.01 10.49 12.89
N ARG A 269 10.32 10.77 12.72
CA ARG A 269 11.35 9.80 12.30
C ARG A 269 11.23 9.27 10.86
N THR A 270 10.36 9.86 10.05
CA THR A 270 10.31 9.58 8.60
C THR A 270 11.02 10.72 7.87
N PRO A 271 12.13 10.45 7.15
CA PRO A 271 12.84 11.49 6.43
C PRO A 271 12.09 11.90 5.16
N TYR A 272 11.75 13.18 5.04
CA TYR A 272 11.15 13.73 3.83
C TYR A 272 12.17 14.60 3.09
N ARG A 273 12.37 14.29 1.81
CA ARG A 273 13.14 15.17 0.92
C ARG A 273 12.30 16.41 0.64
N VAL A 274 12.81 17.56 1.08
CA VAL A 274 12.15 18.85 0.86
C VAL A 274 12.61 19.35 -0.49
N ASP A 275 11.70 19.27 -1.46
CA ASP A 275 11.89 19.72 -2.84
C ASP A 275 13.11 19.11 -3.55
N ALA A 276 12.93 17.88 -4.06
CA ALA A 276 13.94 17.14 -4.83
C ALA A 276 14.36 17.82 -6.16
N LEU A 277 13.78 18.98 -6.50
CA LEU A 277 14.03 19.68 -7.74
C LEU A 277 15.21 20.66 -7.67
N ARG A 278 15.67 21.04 -6.47
CA ARG A 278 16.74 22.03 -6.31
C ARG A 278 17.95 21.46 -5.57
N GLU A 279 19.04 21.30 -6.29
CA GLU A 279 20.36 21.04 -5.72
C GLU A 279 21.11 22.36 -5.49
N PHE A 280 21.71 22.51 -4.31
CA PHE A 280 22.52 23.68 -3.98
C PHE A 280 23.99 23.30 -4.02
N CYS A 281 24.67 23.61 -5.13
CA CYS A 281 26.04 23.20 -5.35
C CYS A 281 27.03 24.35 -5.10
N ALA A 282 28.11 24.04 -4.37
CA ALA A 282 29.25 24.92 -4.18
C ALA A 282 30.27 24.72 -5.32
N LYS A 283 30.75 25.81 -5.92
CA LYS A 283 31.76 25.76 -7.00
C LYS A 283 33.17 26.04 -6.46
N PRO A 284 34.22 25.41 -6.99
CA PRO A 284 35.57 25.49 -6.41
C PRO A 284 36.22 26.89 -6.49
N THR A 285 35.68 27.80 -7.29
CA THR A 285 36.07 29.21 -7.31
C THR A 285 35.52 29.93 -6.07
N GLY A 286 36.11 29.63 -4.91
CA GLY A 286 35.70 30.17 -3.61
C GLY A 286 34.62 29.37 -2.87
N TRP A 287 34.20 28.19 -3.33
CA TRP A 287 33.11 27.43 -2.70
C TRP A 287 31.81 28.22 -2.56
N THR A 288 31.51 29.10 -3.52
CA THR A 288 30.29 29.90 -3.47
C THR A 288 29.07 29.04 -3.75
N LEU A 289 28.08 29.14 -2.87
CA LEU A 289 26.82 28.42 -2.99
C LEU A 289 25.99 29.13 -4.07
N ARG A 290 25.70 28.43 -5.17
CA ARG A 290 24.79 28.96 -6.19
C ARG A 290 23.54 28.10 -6.25
N PRO A 291 22.33 28.69 -6.11
CA PRO A 291 21.12 27.94 -6.43
C PRO A 291 21.20 27.53 -7.90
N GLN A 292 20.99 26.23 -8.19
CA GLN A 292 20.82 25.82 -9.58
C GLN A 292 19.52 26.44 -10.10
N ILE A 293 19.63 27.44 -10.95
CA ILE A 293 18.51 27.93 -11.75
C ILE A 293 18.21 26.81 -12.74
N GLY A 294 17.11 26.08 -12.53
CA GLY A 294 16.67 25.01 -13.43
C GLY A 294 16.68 25.51 -14.87
N LYS A 295 17.41 24.80 -15.74
CA LYS A 295 17.41 25.04 -17.19
C LYS A 295 16.14 24.50 -17.82
#